data_AF-A0A5R9FZM1-F1
#
_entry.id   AF-A0A5R9FZM1-F1
#
_cell.length_a   1.000
_cell.length_b   1.000
_cell.length_c   1.000
_cell.angle_alpha   90.00
_cell.angle_beta   90.00
_cell.angle_gamma   90.00
#
_symmetry.space_group_name_H-M   'P 1'
#
loop_
_entity.id
_entity.type
_entity.pdbx_description
1 polymer ?
#
loop_
_entity_poly.entity_id
_entity_poly.type
_entity_poly.pdbx_seq_one_letter_code
_entity_poly.pdbx_strand_id
1 'polypeptide(L)' 'MKQQIGVVGLAVMGKNLALNMESKGFSVAVYN' A
#
# COMPACT_ATOMS: atom_id res chain seq x y z
N MET A 1 4.89 13.63 6.16
CA MET A 1 3.56 13.03 6.38
C MET A 1 3.74 11.61 6.85
N LYS A 2 2.97 11.14 7.83
CA LYS A 2 3.08 9.76 8.35
C LYS A 2 2.16 8.84 7.56
N GLN A 3 2.71 7.77 7.00
CA GLN A 3 1.94 6.74 6.30
C GLN A 3 1.13 5.95 7.32
N GLN A 4 -0.09 5.60 6.93
CA GLN A 4 -1.06 4.90 7.79
C GLN A 4 -0.91 3.38 7.71
N ILE A 5 -0.45 2.88 6.56
CA ILE A 5 -0.36 1.44 6.26
C ILE A 5 0.99 1.15 5.60
N GLY A 6 1.62 0.04 5.95
CA GLY A 6 2.82 -0.48 5.28
C GLY A 6 2.53 -1.79 4.56
N VAL A 7 2.96 -1.92 3.31
CA VAL A 7 2.90 -3.17 2.53
C VAL A 7 4.32 -3.60 2.20
N VAL A 8 4.71 -4.79 2.65
CA VAL A 8 6.02 -5.40 2.37
C VAL A 8 5.82 -6.58 1.42
N GLY A 9 6.56 -6.55 0.29
CA GLY A 9 6.44 -7.54 -0.78
C GLY A 9 5.38 -7.15 -1.81
N LEU A 10 5.82 -6.69 -2.98
CA LEU A 10 4.97 -6.19 -4.06
C LEU A 10 4.82 -7.20 -5.20
N ALA A 11 4.46 -8.44 -4.87
CA ALA A 11 3.90 -9.35 -5.87
C ALA A 11 2.55 -8.78 -6.40
N VAL A 12 1.92 -9.46 -7.36
CA VAL A 12 0.67 -8.99 -8.00
C VAL A 12 -0.41 -8.64 -6.97
N MET A 13 -0.59 -9.49 -5.95
CA MET A 13 -1.59 -9.24 -4.90
C MET A 13 -1.19 -8.07 -3.99
N GLY A 14 0.09 -7.94 -3.62
CA GLY A 14 0.58 -6.85 -2.76
C GLY A 14 0.37 -5.48 -3.39
N LYS A 15 0.66 -5.36 -4.70
CA LYS A 15 0.39 -4.14 -5.47
C LYS A 15 -1.11 -3.82 -5.52
N ASN A 16 -1.96 -4.82 -5.81
CA ASN A 16 -3.40 -4.61 -5.90
C ASN A 16 -4.00 -4.17 -4.55
N LEU A 17 -3.51 -4.71 -3.44
CA LEU A 17 -3.95 -4.31 -2.10
C LEU A 17 -3.53 -2.87 -1.77
N ALA A 18 -2.28 -2.51 -2.06
CA ALA A 18 -1.77 -1.15 -1.86
C ALA A 18 -2.57 -0.12 -2.66
N LEU A 19 -2.88 -0.40 -3.93
CA LEU A 19 -3.71 0.46 -4.78
C LEU A 19 -5.16 0.54 -4.29
N ASN A 20 -5.73 -0.57 -3.79
CA ASN A 20 -7.08 -0.53 -3.21
C ASN A 20 -7.15 0.39 -1.99
N MET A 21 -6.13 0.36 -1.12
CA MET A 21 -6.05 1.20 0.07
C MET A 21 -5.82 2.67 -0.30
N GLU A 22 -4.93 2.95 -1.25
CA GLU A 22 -4.69 4.30 -1.74
C GLU A 22 -5.96 4.90 -2.37
N SER A 23 -6.70 4.13 -3.17
CA SER A 23 -7.99 4.57 -3.75
C SER A 23 -9.08 4.92 -2.72
N LYS A 24 -8.93 4.44 -1.48
CA LYS A 24 -9.81 4.75 -0.34
C LYS A 24 -9.30 5.94 0.50
N GLY A 25 -8.24 6.61 0.05
CA GLY A 25 -7.66 7.78 0.70
C GLY A 25 -6.66 7.46 1.82
N PHE A 26 -6.21 6.20 1.94
CA PHE A 26 -5.17 5.86 2.91
C PHE A 26 -3.78 6.18 2.36
N SER A 27 -2.93 6.78 3.21
CA SER A 27 -1.51 6.92 2.89
C SER A 27 -0.81 5.58 3.11
N VAL A 28 -0.30 4.97 2.04
CA VAL A 28 0.33 3.64 2.06
C VAL A 28 1.83 3.77 1.76
N ALA A 29 2.66 3.25 2.66
CA ALA A 29 4.08 2.99 2.40
C ALA A 29 4.23 1.59 1.78
N VAL A 30 5.09 1.47 0.79
CA VAL A 30 5.42 0.18 0.17
C VAL A 30 6.92 -0.07 0.25
N TYR A 31 7.30 -1.32 0.52
CA TYR A 31 8.69 -1.78 0.51
C TYR A 31 8.74 -3.17 -0.13
N ASN A 32 9.81 -3.46 -0.86
CA ASN A 32 10.02 -4.78 -1.46
C ASN A 32 11.44 -5.26 -1.19
#